data_AF-A0A486XLW2-F1
#
_entry.id   AF-A0A486XLW2-F1
#
_cell.length_a   1.000
_cell.length_b   1.000
_cell.length_c   1.000
_cell.angle_alpha   90.00
_cell.angle_beta   90.00
_cell.angle_gamma   90.00
#
_symmetry.space_group_name_H-M   'P 1'
#
loop_
_entity.id
_entity.type
_entity.pdbx_description
1 polymer ?
#
loop_
_entity_poly.entity_id
_entity_poly.type
_entity_poly.pdbx_seq_one_letter_code
_entity_poly.pdbx_strand_id
1 'polypeptide(L)'
;MNQRKRTGEFSQKTINALAKRAAYTCSNCQISTLCAAESSDSEHAHTGQAAHIIAAARNGPRASESATTDEKASISNGIYLCQICAKLIDANGGKDYSPEKLKKMKQDHEKSTREKIVPLPGENLKIQSSVNVLDNSESWENLIQCFSSECAQRIVNDITDPRMQAHMKDFNGPGKKKWLNEKFKKIPMNMGDPRAITFIAAKKECFRSYRWPD
;
A
#
# COMPACT_ATOMS: atom_id res chain seq x y z
N MET A 1 -24.67 21.85 -18.77
CA MET A 1 -24.33 23.26 -18.42
C MET A 1 -22.83 23.37 -18.31
N ASN A 2 -22.19 24.11 -19.21
CA ASN A 2 -20.75 24.31 -19.19
C ASN A 2 -20.41 25.30 -18.07
N GLN A 3 -20.03 24.80 -16.88
CA GLN A 3 -19.67 25.67 -15.76
C GLN A 3 -18.40 26.43 -16.14
N ARG A 4 -18.51 27.75 -16.35
CA ARG A 4 -17.36 28.63 -16.53
C ARG A 4 -16.41 28.44 -15.33
N LYS A 5 -15.20 27.95 -15.61
CA LYS A 5 -14.17 27.69 -14.60
C LYS A 5 -13.89 29.00 -13.85
N ARG A 6 -14.16 29.02 -12.54
CA ARG A 6 -13.87 30.18 -11.69
C ARG A 6 -12.35 30.38 -11.63
N THR A 7 -11.92 31.63 -11.61
CA THR A 7 -10.50 32.01 -11.55
C THR A 7 -9.86 31.50 -10.26
N GLY A 8 -8.70 30.87 -10.35
CA GLY A 8 -7.95 30.33 -9.19
C GLY A 8 -8.34 28.92 -8.76
N GLU A 9 -9.32 28.29 -9.42
CA GLU A 9 -9.69 26.91 -9.15
C GLU A 9 -8.67 25.91 -9.70
N PHE A 10 -8.48 24.82 -8.95
CA PHE A 10 -7.59 23.74 -9.35
C PHE A 10 -8.05 23.10 -10.67
N SER A 11 -7.11 22.74 -11.53
CA SER A 11 -7.39 21.86 -12.66
C SER A 11 -7.65 20.44 -12.18
N GLN A 12 -8.37 19.61 -12.95
CA GLN A 12 -8.54 18.20 -12.62
C GLN A 12 -7.18 17.48 -12.46
N LYS A 13 -6.19 17.86 -13.28
CA LYS A 13 -4.81 17.37 -13.16
C LYS A 13 -4.21 17.69 -11.79
N THR A 14 -4.40 18.91 -11.30
CA THR A 14 -3.93 19.35 -9.97
C THR A 14 -4.64 18.59 -8.84
N ILE A 15 -5.97 18.46 -8.94
CA ILE A 15 -6.78 17.70 -7.96
C ILE A 15 -6.31 16.26 -7.86
N ASN A 16 -6.15 15.59 -9.02
CA ASN A 16 -5.68 14.21 -9.08
C ASN A 16 -4.25 14.07 -8.55
N ALA A 17 -3.37 15.04 -8.82
CA ALA A 17 -2.01 15.03 -8.29
C ALA A 17 -2.00 15.16 -6.77
N LEU A 18 -2.80 16.07 -6.18
CA LEU A 18 -2.93 16.21 -4.73
C LEU A 18 -3.44 14.93 -4.08
N ALA A 19 -4.50 14.33 -4.65
CA ALA A 19 -5.06 13.08 -4.15
C ALA A 19 -4.02 11.94 -4.14
N LYS A 20 -3.30 11.77 -5.25
CA LYS A 20 -2.26 10.72 -5.38
C LYS A 20 -1.09 10.94 -4.43
N ARG A 21 -0.63 12.18 -4.26
CA ARG A 21 0.45 12.52 -3.33
C ARG A 21 0.09 12.26 -1.87
N ALA A 22 -1.18 12.45 -1.53
CA ALA A 22 -1.73 12.14 -0.22
C ALA A 22 -2.19 10.67 -0.08
N ALA A 23 -1.92 9.82 -1.08
CA ALA A 23 -2.41 8.43 -1.18
C ALA A 23 -3.91 8.30 -0.88
N TYR A 24 -4.73 9.21 -1.40
CA TYR A 24 -6.16 9.30 -1.15
C TYR A 24 -6.52 9.24 0.35
N THR A 25 -5.66 9.78 1.22
CA THR A 25 -5.83 9.82 2.67
C THR A 25 -5.90 11.28 3.12
N CYS A 26 -6.86 11.59 4.01
CA CYS A 26 -7.05 12.95 4.51
C CYS A 26 -5.81 13.42 5.30
N SER A 27 -5.24 14.57 4.93
CA SER A 27 -4.04 15.09 5.61
C SER A 27 -4.27 15.52 7.07
N ASN A 28 -5.53 15.69 7.50
CA ASN A 28 -5.86 16.06 8.88
C ASN A 28 -6.20 14.84 9.75
N CYS A 29 -7.22 14.06 9.38
CA CYS A 29 -7.69 12.93 10.20
C CYS A 29 -7.06 11.58 9.86
N GLN A 30 -6.22 11.50 8.82
CA GLN A 30 -5.52 10.27 8.41
C GLN A 30 -6.44 9.11 7.96
N ILE A 31 -7.72 9.39 7.71
CA ILE A 31 -8.69 8.41 7.20
C ILE A 31 -8.63 8.34 5.68
N SER A 32 -8.68 7.13 5.11
CA SER A 32 -8.79 6.90 3.67
C SER A 32 -10.08 7.52 3.14
N THR A 33 -9.99 8.18 1.99
CA THR A 33 -11.11 8.81 1.31
C THR A 33 -11.46 8.11 0.00
N LEU A 34 -10.96 6.90 -0.22
CA LEU A 34 -11.22 6.09 -1.41
C LEU A 34 -11.58 4.67 -0.98
N CYS A 35 -12.66 4.13 -1.56
CA CYS A 35 -13.08 2.75 -1.40
C CYS A 35 -13.74 2.22 -2.67
N ALA A 36 -13.91 0.90 -2.76
CA ALA A 36 -14.68 0.27 -3.83
C ALA A 36 -16.16 0.69 -3.71
N ALA A 37 -16.83 0.82 -4.85
CA ALA A 37 -18.28 0.97 -4.86
C ALA A 37 -18.95 -0.40 -4.64
N GLU A 38 -20.02 -0.45 -3.85
CA GLU A 38 -20.78 -1.70 -3.67
C GLU A 38 -21.61 -2.06 -4.91
N SER A 39 -21.91 -1.08 -5.76
CA SER A 39 -22.78 -1.24 -6.93
C SER A 39 -22.08 -1.80 -8.17
N SER A 40 -20.75 -1.83 -8.22
CA SER A 40 -19.99 -2.20 -9.42
C SER A 40 -18.53 -2.52 -9.12
N ASP A 41 -18.03 -3.61 -9.71
CA ASP A 41 -16.63 -4.06 -9.58
C ASP A 41 -15.61 -3.08 -10.19
N SER A 42 -16.05 -2.22 -11.11
CA SER A 42 -15.17 -1.26 -11.79
C SER A 42 -15.23 0.16 -11.21
N GLU A 43 -16.22 0.44 -10.37
CA GLU A 43 -16.43 1.79 -9.83
C GLU A 43 -15.82 1.95 -8.43
N HIS A 44 -15.58 3.20 -8.06
CA HIS A 44 -15.03 3.56 -6.77
C HIS A 44 -15.75 4.78 -6.19
N ALA A 45 -15.92 4.79 -4.87
CA ALA A 45 -16.41 5.94 -4.14
C ALA A 45 -15.23 6.72 -3.56
N HIS A 46 -15.31 8.05 -3.61
CA HIS A 46 -14.33 8.90 -2.95
C HIS A 46 -14.98 10.08 -2.24
N THR A 47 -14.48 10.41 -1.05
CA THR A 47 -14.99 11.48 -0.17
C THR A 47 -13.96 12.59 0.06
N GLY A 48 -12.85 12.53 -0.66
CA GLY A 48 -11.73 13.47 -0.56
C GLY A 48 -11.80 14.56 -1.62
N GLN A 49 -11.28 15.73 -1.28
CA GLN A 49 -11.21 16.89 -2.15
C GLN A 49 -9.88 17.64 -1.97
N ALA A 50 -9.49 18.38 -3.01
CA ALA A 50 -8.44 19.39 -2.90
C ALA A 50 -9.03 20.66 -2.26
N ALA A 51 -8.46 21.09 -1.15
CA ALA A 51 -8.81 22.33 -0.49
C ALA A 51 -7.68 23.36 -0.69
N HIS A 52 -8.06 24.63 -0.82
CA HIS A 52 -7.12 25.73 -0.93
C HIS A 52 -6.56 26.12 0.45
N ILE A 53 -5.25 26.26 0.53
CA ILE A 53 -4.56 26.82 1.69
C ILE A 53 -4.83 28.33 1.77
N ILE A 54 -4.63 29.04 0.65
CA ILE A 54 -5.04 30.43 0.43
C ILE A 54 -6.25 30.41 -0.51
N ALA A 55 -7.39 30.96 -0.08
CA ALA A 55 -8.63 30.90 -0.86
C ALA A 55 -8.48 31.41 -2.30
N ALA A 56 -9.13 30.67 -3.23
CA ALA A 56 -9.29 31.10 -4.61
C ALA A 56 -10.08 32.43 -4.70
N ALA A 57 -11.19 32.51 -3.96
CA ALA A 57 -12.02 33.70 -3.90
C ALA A 57 -11.37 34.83 -3.09
N ARG A 58 -11.63 36.09 -3.49
CA ARG A 58 -11.14 37.28 -2.78
C ARG A 58 -11.67 37.40 -1.34
N ASN A 59 -12.91 36.96 -1.10
CA ASN A 59 -13.56 37.02 0.22
C ASN A 59 -13.59 35.65 0.91
N GLY A 60 -12.74 34.71 0.49
CA GLY A 60 -12.69 33.37 1.08
C GLY A 60 -11.84 33.30 2.36
N PRO A 61 -11.90 32.17 3.08
CA PRO A 61 -11.03 31.92 4.24
C PRO A 61 -9.55 32.10 3.87
N ARG A 62 -8.80 32.83 4.71
CA ARG A 62 -7.35 33.09 4.48
C ARG A 62 -7.04 33.68 3.10
N ALA A 63 -7.97 34.43 2.51
CA ALA A 63 -7.71 35.12 1.25
C ALA A 63 -6.52 36.09 1.43
N SER A 64 -5.68 36.14 0.39
CA SER A 64 -4.54 37.04 0.31
C SER A 64 -4.65 37.81 -1.01
N GLU A 65 -4.51 39.14 -0.93
CA GLU A 65 -4.57 40.04 -2.09
C GLU A 65 -3.30 39.98 -2.93
N SER A 66 -2.16 39.61 -2.33
CA SER A 66 -0.88 39.47 -3.02
C SER A 66 -0.78 38.18 -3.84
N ALA A 67 -1.65 37.19 -3.60
CA ALA A 67 -1.62 35.92 -4.30
C ALA A 67 -2.29 36.03 -5.68
N THR A 68 -1.52 35.71 -6.72
CA THR A 68 -1.97 35.66 -8.11
C THR A 68 -2.92 34.49 -8.36
N THR A 69 -3.67 34.55 -9.46
CA THR A 69 -4.57 33.47 -9.89
C THR A 69 -3.82 32.14 -10.08
N ASP A 70 -2.60 32.19 -10.63
CA ASP A 70 -1.78 31.00 -10.88
C ASP A 70 -1.23 30.40 -9.60
N GLU A 71 -0.81 31.24 -8.64
CA GLU A 71 -0.42 30.78 -7.30
C GLU A 71 -1.60 30.12 -6.57
N LYS A 72 -2.80 30.70 -6.68
CA LYS A 72 -4.01 30.13 -6.07
C LYS A 72 -4.36 28.76 -6.67
N ALA A 73 -4.19 28.60 -7.98
CA ALA A 73 -4.43 27.34 -8.69
C ALA A 73 -3.24 26.35 -8.64
N SER A 74 -2.11 26.75 -8.07
CA SER A 74 -0.90 25.94 -8.00
C SER A 74 -1.07 24.76 -7.03
N ILE A 75 -0.44 23.64 -7.37
CA ILE A 75 -0.37 22.48 -6.49
C ILE A 75 0.24 22.82 -5.13
N SER A 76 1.13 23.81 -5.04
CA SER A 76 1.73 24.24 -3.77
C SER A 76 0.69 24.81 -2.80
N ASN A 77 -0.37 25.43 -3.32
CA ASN A 77 -1.47 26.02 -2.55
C ASN A 77 -2.60 25.04 -2.22
N GLY A 78 -2.52 23.77 -2.67
CA GLY A 78 -3.52 22.76 -2.37
C GLY A 78 -3.13 21.82 -1.23
N ILE A 79 -4.10 21.40 -0.43
CA ILE A 79 -4.00 20.28 0.53
C ILE A 79 -5.14 19.29 0.26
N TYR A 80 -4.91 17.99 0.46
CA TYR A 80 -5.94 16.97 0.23
C TYR A 80 -6.63 16.57 1.54
N LEU A 81 -7.95 16.71 1.61
CA LEU A 81 -8.73 16.49 2.82
C LEU A 81 -10.02 15.73 2.52
N CYS A 82 -10.56 15.00 3.49
CA CYS A 82 -11.96 14.55 3.40
C CYS A 82 -12.89 15.76 3.45
N GLN A 83 -14.11 15.63 2.90
CA GLN A 83 -15.09 16.72 2.88
C GLN A 83 -15.37 17.33 4.27
N ILE A 84 -15.33 16.52 5.33
CA ILE A 84 -15.53 16.99 6.71
C ILE A 84 -14.37 17.90 7.14
N CYS A 85 -13.13 17.44 6.97
CA CYS A 85 -11.96 18.24 7.34
C CYS A 85 -11.80 19.47 6.44
N ALA A 86 -12.17 19.40 5.16
CA ALA A 86 -12.18 20.56 4.28
C ALA A 86 -13.12 21.66 4.80
N LYS A 87 -14.32 21.30 5.25
CA LYS A 87 -15.23 22.24 5.92
C LYS A 87 -14.68 22.75 7.25
N LEU A 88 -14.05 21.87 8.03
CA LEU A 88 -13.46 22.20 9.34
C LEU A 88 -12.37 23.28 9.22
N ILE A 89 -11.48 23.17 8.24
CA ILE A 89 -10.40 24.15 8.07
C ILE A 89 -10.92 25.53 7.67
N ASP A 90 -12.09 25.60 7.03
CA ASP A 90 -12.72 26.85 6.58
C ASP A 90 -13.69 27.44 7.61
N ALA A 91 -14.03 26.68 8.65
CA ALA A 91 -14.85 27.15 9.76
C ALA A 91 -14.23 28.38 10.43
N ASN A 92 -15.07 29.21 11.04
CA ASN A 92 -14.66 30.47 11.69
C ASN A 92 -13.85 31.41 10.76
N GLY A 93 -14.07 31.34 9.45
CA GLY A 93 -13.32 32.12 8.46
C GLY A 93 -11.86 31.65 8.28
N GLY A 94 -11.54 30.43 8.73
CA GLY A 94 -10.22 29.84 8.62
C GLY A 94 -9.20 30.30 9.68
N LYS A 95 -9.65 31.01 10.72
CA LYS A 95 -8.79 31.57 11.78
C LYS A 95 -8.03 30.49 12.56
N ASP A 96 -8.62 29.31 12.73
CA ASP A 96 -8.04 28.20 13.51
C ASP A 96 -6.95 27.42 12.73
N TYR A 97 -6.81 27.71 11.43
CA TYR A 97 -5.95 26.97 10.51
C TYR A 97 -5.15 27.92 9.62
N SER A 98 -4.10 28.56 10.15
CA SER A 98 -3.28 29.47 9.35
C SER A 98 -2.68 28.79 8.09
N PRO A 99 -2.34 29.55 7.04
CA PRO A 99 -1.69 29.02 5.84
C PRO A 99 -0.41 28.21 6.15
N GLU A 100 0.37 28.64 7.13
CA GLU A 100 1.60 27.99 7.58
C GLU A 100 1.30 26.63 8.21
N LYS A 101 0.27 26.57 9.07
CA LYS A 101 -0.19 25.33 9.69
C LYS A 101 -0.65 24.32 8.65
N LEU A 102 -1.41 24.76 7.63
CA LEU A 102 -1.87 23.87 6.55
C LEU A 102 -0.72 23.42 5.63
N LYS A 103 0.24 24.31 5.32
CA LYS A 103 1.46 23.93 4.57
C LYS A 103 2.27 22.87 5.31
N LYS A 104 2.46 23.04 6.62
CA LYS A 104 3.14 22.06 7.47
C LYS A 104 2.39 20.73 7.51
N MET A 105 1.07 20.76 7.74
CA MET A 105 0.22 19.55 7.73
C MET A 105 0.33 18.78 6.41
N LYS A 106 0.32 19.47 5.27
CA LYS A 106 0.55 18.86 3.96
C LYS A 106 1.93 18.20 3.88
N GLN A 107 2.99 18.91 4.25
CA GLN A 107 4.36 18.40 4.19
C GLN A 107 4.55 17.16 5.06
N ASP A 108 4.07 17.22 6.31
CA ASP A 108 4.14 16.12 7.27
C ASP A 108 3.37 14.89 6.76
N HIS A 109 2.17 15.11 6.19
CA HIS A 109 1.34 14.04 5.61
C HIS A 109 1.98 13.37 4.40
N GLU A 110 2.48 14.16 3.44
CA GLU A 110 3.14 13.64 2.24
C GLU A 110 4.43 12.89 2.60
N LYS A 111 5.17 13.37 3.61
CA LYS A 111 6.35 12.69 4.15
C LYS A 111 5.96 11.34 4.78
N SER A 112 4.98 11.33 5.70
CA SER A 112 4.50 10.10 6.34
C SER A 112 3.97 9.07 5.32
N THR A 113 3.25 9.54 4.31
CA THR A 113 2.76 8.70 3.21
C THR A 113 3.91 8.05 2.43
N ARG A 114 4.97 8.81 2.16
CA ARG A 114 6.17 8.30 1.50
C ARG A 114 6.89 7.26 2.35
N GLU A 115 7.06 7.53 3.65
CA GLU A 115 7.75 6.64 4.59
C GLU A 115 7.03 5.29 4.77
N LYS A 116 5.70 5.25 4.63
CA LYS A 116 4.93 3.99 4.66
C LYS A 116 5.18 3.09 3.45
N ILE A 117 5.60 3.65 2.31
CA ILE A 117 5.78 2.91 1.04
C ILE A 117 7.25 2.64 0.77
N VAL A 118 8.11 3.63 1.01
CA VAL A 118 9.55 3.54 0.77
C VAL A 118 10.22 3.22 2.10
N PRO A 119 10.76 2.00 2.28
CA PRO A 119 11.55 1.71 3.47
C PRO A 119 12.73 2.69 3.54
N LEU A 120 12.92 3.30 4.71
CA LEU A 120 14.03 4.22 4.92
C LEU A 120 15.37 3.48 4.69
N PRO A 121 16.32 4.04 3.93
CA PRO A 121 17.61 3.41 3.76
C PRO A 121 18.31 3.32 5.12
N GLY A 122 18.53 2.08 5.59
CA GLY A 122 19.21 1.81 6.86
C GLY A 122 18.29 1.44 8.03
N GLU A 123 16.97 1.61 7.90
CA GLU A 123 16.04 0.86 8.76
C GLU A 123 15.84 -0.51 8.12
N ASN A 124 16.52 -1.53 8.67
CA ASN A 124 15.99 -2.89 8.58
C ASN A 124 14.52 -2.76 8.91
N LEU A 125 13.61 -3.12 7.97
CA LEU A 125 12.19 -3.20 8.27
C LEU A 125 12.12 -3.91 9.61
N LYS A 126 11.75 -3.19 10.67
CA LYS A 126 11.22 -3.81 11.86
C LYS A 126 9.90 -4.33 11.37
N ILE A 127 9.96 -5.48 10.70
CA ILE A 127 8.87 -6.44 10.69
C ILE A 127 8.48 -6.42 12.15
N GLN A 128 7.33 -5.81 12.46
CA GLN A 128 6.67 -6.03 13.73
C GLN A 128 6.36 -7.52 13.69
N SER A 129 7.37 -8.29 14.05
CA SER A 129 7.32 -9.65 14.50
C SER A 129 6.61 -9.54 15.84
N SER A 130 5.30 -9.28 15.78
CA SER A 130 4.40 -9.86 16.77
C SER A 130 4.34 -11.39 16.64
N VAL A 131 5.08 -11.97 15.68
CA VAL A 131 5.67 -13.30 15.86
C VAL A 131 6.79 -13.16 16.88
N ASN A 132 6.39 -13.19 18.15
CA ASN A 132 7.23 -13.66 19.23
C ASN A 132 8.05 -14.84 18.71
N VAL A 133 9.35 -14.64 18.51
CA VAL A 133 10.31 -15.75 18.41
C VAL A 133 10.42 -16.28 19.84
N LEU A 134 9.35 -16.94 20.29
CA LEU A 134 9.39 -17.80 21.45
C LEU A 134 10.10 -19.05 20.98
N ASP A 135 11.29 -19.21 21.55
CA ASP A 135 11.84 -20.44 22.08
C ASP A 135 11.67 -21.72 21.25
N ASN A 136 12.78 -22.45 21.04
CA ASN A 136 12.96 -23.61 20.15
C ASN A 136 12.09 -24.85 20.51
N SER A 137 10.78 -24.71 20.64
CA SER A 137 9.87 -25.79 21.03
C SER A 137 8.47 -25.73 20.45
N GLU A 138 8.10 -24.71 19.67
CA GLU A 138 6.71 -24.64 19.16
C GLU A 138 6.50 -25.28 17.78
N SER A 139 5.44 -26.11 17.77
CA SER A 139 4.87 -26.94 16.73
C SER A 139 4.79 -26.29 15.34
N TRP A 140 5.00 -27.13 14.31
CA TRP A 140 4.89 -26.85 12.87
C TRP A 140 3.63 -26.06 12.45
N GLU A 141 2.58 -26.11 13.26
CA GLU A 141 1.30 -25.42 13.08
C GLU A 141 1.46 -23.89 12.96
N ASN A 142 2.42 -23.29 13.67
CA ASN A 142 2.66 -21.84 13.64
C ASN A 142 3.34 -21.38 12.32
N LEU A 143 4.18 -22.22 11.71
CA LEU A 143 4.79 -21.93 10.39
C LEU A 143 3.76 -22.01 9.25
N ILE A 144 2.75 -22.88 9.39
CA ILE A 144 1.65 -23.03 8.43
C ILE A 144 0.73 -21.80 8.46
N GLN A 145 0.62 -21.10 9.59
CA GLN A 145 -0.21 -19.91 9.70
C GLN A 145 0.33 -18.72 8.88
N CYS A 146 1.65 -18.63 8.67
CA CYS A 146 2.28 -17.70 7.73
C CYS A 146 2.00 -18.04 6.24
N PHE A 147 1.53 -19.26 5.96
CA PHE A 147 1.16 -19.76 4.63
C PHE A 147 -0.33 -19.49 4.30
N SER A 148 -1.03 -18.64 5.05
CA SER A 148 -2.43 -18.23 4.81
C SER A 148 -2.65 -17.27 3.63
N SER A 149 -1.70 -17.19 2.67
CA SER A 149 -1.97 -16.65 1.34
C SER A 149 -2.25 -17.80 0.37
N GLU A 150 -3.23 -17.65 -0.51
CA GLU A 150 -3.62 -18.64 -1.53
C GLU A 150 -2.43 -19.25 -2.31
N CYS A 151 -1.34 -18.50 -2.48
CA CYS A 151 -0.12 -18.98 -3.14
C CYS A 151 0.60 -20.08 -2.37
N ALA A 152 0.58 -20.01 -1.05
CA ALA A 152 1.36 -20.87 -0.18
C ALA A 152 0.68 -22.24 0.01
N GLN A 153 -0.65 -22.26 0.12
CA GLN A 153 -1.44 -23.51 0.12
C GLN A 153 -1.31 -24.30 -1.20
N ARG A 154 -1.21 -23.61 -2.35
CA ARG A 154 -0.96 -24.27 -3.64
C ARG A 154 0.38 -25.00 -3.67
N ILE A 155 1.40 -24.42 -3.03
CA ILE A 155 2.74 -25.02 -2.95
C ILE A 155 2.73 -26.26 -2.05
N VAL A 156 2.05 -26.21 -0.90
CA VAL A 156 1.88 -27.36 -0.01
C VAL A 156 1.15 -28.49 -0.73
N ASN A 157 0.02 -28.19 -1.37
CA ASN A 157 -0.76 -29.17 -2.13
C ASN A 157 0.04 -29.80 -3.28
N ASP A 158 0.89 -29.02 -3.96
CA ASP A 158 1.78 -29.51 -5.02
C ASP A 158 2.90 -30.41 -4.46
N ILE A 159 3.42 -30.14 -3.26
CA ILE A 159 4.41 -31.00 -2.59
C ILE A 159 3.78 -32.32 -2.13
N THR A 160 2.55 -32.27 -1.62
CA THR A 160 1.85 -33.44 -1.10
C THR A 160 1.14 -34.25 -2.19
N ASP A 161 1.12 -33.78 -3.45
CA ASP A 161 0.51 -34.53 -4.56
C ASP A 161 1.21 -35.91 -4.70
N PRO A 162 0.47 -37.03 -4.66
CA PRO A 162 1.04 -38.38 -4.78
C PRO A 162 1.87 -38.58 -6.06
N ARG A 163 1.55 -37.86 -7.14
CA ARG A 163 2.34 -37.88 -8.39
C ARG A 163 3.70 -37.21 -8.22
N MET A 164 3.79 -36.19 -7.37
CA MET A 164 5.06 -35.55 -6.98
C MET A 164 5.93 -36.55 -6.21
N GLN A 165 5.34 -37.22 -5.23
CA GLN A 165 6.03 -38.23 -4.41
C GLN A 165 6.50 -39.44 -5.24
N ALA A 166 5.71 -39.89 -6.22
CA ALA A 166 6.10 -40.97 -7.11
C ALA A 166 7.29 -40.60 -8.02
N HIS A 167 7.35 -39.36 -8.51
CA HIS A 167 8.47 -38.86 -9.33
C HIS A 167 9.74 -38.52 -8.52
N MET A 168 9.66 -38.45 -7.19
CA MET A 168 10.81 -38.16 -6.32
C MET A 168 11.75 -39.36 -6.06
N LYS A 169 11.35 -40.59 -6.42
CA LYS A 169 12.20 -41.78 -6.27
C LYS A 169 13.53 -41.64 -7.04
N ASP A 170 13.52 -40.93 -8.16
CA ASP A 170 14.71 -40.68 -8.98
C ASP A 170 15.31 -39.30 -8.67
N PHE A 171 16.02 -39.18 -7.55
CA PHE A 171 16.51 -37.89 -7.02
C PHE A 171 17.34 -37.07 -8.03
N ASN A 172 17.95 -37.73 -9.02
CA ASN A 172 18.75 -37.16 -10.11
C ASN A 172 18.21 -37.46 -11.53
N GLY A 173 16.97 -37.95 -11.66
CA GLY A 173 16.39 -38.29 -12.96
C GLY A 173 16.12 -37.05 -13.85
N PRO A 174 16.25 -37.17 -15.19
CA PRO A 174 16.00 -36.07 -16.12
C PRO A 174 14.58 -35.49 -16.05
N GLY A 175 13.60 -36.24 -15.52
CA GLY A 175 12.23 -35.81 -15.32
C GLY A 175 12.06 -34.65 -14.33
N LYS A 176 12.87 -34.59 -13.26
CA LYS A 176 12.78 -33.57 -12.21
C LYS A 176 13.07 -32.17 -12.72
N LYS A 177 14.15 -32.01 -13.51
CA LYS A 177 14.55 -30.72 -14.08
C LYS A 177 13.53 -30.21 -15.09
N LYS A 178 12.97 -31.11 -15.91
CA LYS A 178 11.95 -30.78 -16.92
C LYS A 178 10.64 -30.32 -16.27
N TRP A 179 10.13 -31.08 -15.29
CA TRP A 179 8.87 -30.78 -14.61
C TRP A 179 8.96 -29.53 -13.72
N LEU A 180 10.06 -29.36 -12.95
CA LEU A 180 10.28 -28.14 -12.17
C LEU A 180 10.35 -26.90 -13.06
N ASN A 181 11.03 -26.98 -14.21
CA ASN A 181 11.08 -25.87 -15.15
C ASN A 181 9.73 -25.61 -15.84
N GLU A 182 8.90 -26.62 -16.08
CA GLU A 182 7.56 -26.44 -16.67
C GLU A 182 6.55 -25.81 -15.70
N LYS A 183 6.53 -26.24 -14.42
CA LYS A 183 5.58 -25.73 -13.41
C LYS A 183 6.01 -24.40 -12.78
N PHE A 184 7.30 -24.19 -12.51
CA PHE A 184 7.78 -22.99 -11.80
C PHE A 184 8.16 -21.81 -12.71
N LYS A 185 8.07 -21.97 -14.04
CA LYS A 185 8.27 -20.87 -15.02
C LYS A 185 7.42 -19.61 -14.77
N LYS A 186 6.37 -19.70 -13.95
CA LYS A 186 5.42 -18.62 -13.69
C LYS A 186 5.60 -17.87 -12.36
N ILE A 187 6.53 -18.28 -11.49
CA ILE A 187 6.76 -17.59 -10.21
C ILE A 187 8.19 -17.03 -10.22
N PRO A 188 8.40 -15.72 -10.46
CA PRO A 188 9.72 -15.12 -10.32
C PRO A 188 10.09 -15.09 -8.83
N MET A 189 10.80 -16.11 -8.37
CA MET A 189 11.34 -16.16 -7.01
C MET A 189 12.77 -15.63 -7.02
N ASN A 190 12.95 -14.44 -6.43
CA ASN A 190 14.28 -13.93 -6.12
C ASN A 190 14.87 -14.77 -4.97
N MET A 191 16.16 -15.15 -5.03
CA MET A 191 16.80 -15.94 -3.97
C MET A 191 16.92 -15.20 -2.62
N GLY A 192 16.68 -13.88 -2.61
CA GLY A 192 16.52 -13.09 -1.38
C GLY A 192 15.08 -13.01 -0.86
N ASP A 193 14.11 -13.64 -1.51
CA ASP A 193 12.70 -13.64 -1.07
C ASP A 193 12.53 -14.57 0.13
N PRO A 194 12.06 -14.08 1.29
CA PRO A 194 11.82 -14.91 2.47
C PRO A 194 10.95 -16.14 2.18
N ARG A 195 10.01 -16.07 1.24
CA ARG A 195 9.16 -17.20 0.83
C ARG A 195 9.97 -18.31 0.16
N ALA A 196 11.00 -17.95 -0.60
CA ALA A 196 11.90 -18.89 -1.26
C ALA A 196 12.81 -19.59 -0.25
N ILE A 197 13.34 -18.83 0.70
CA ILE A 197 14.22 -19.36 1.75
C ILE A 197 13.44 -20.30 2.65
N THR A 198 12.24 -19.90 3.10
CA THR A 198 11.36 -20.73 3.92
C THR A 198 10.88 -21.97 3.17
N PHE A 199 10.57 -21.88 1.88
CA PHE A 199 10.25 -23.05 1.07
C PHE A 199 11.42 -24.04 0.97
N ILE A 200 12.64 -23.55 0.75
CA ILE A 200 13.84 -24.41 0.70
C ILE A 200 14.11 -25.05 2.05
N ALA A 201 13.92 -24.32 3.16
CA ALA A 201 14.08 -24.82 4.52
C ALA A 201 13.03 -25.89 4.85
N ALA A 202 11.74 -25.62 4.60
CA ALA A 202 10.65 -26.57 4.78
C ALA A 202 10.84 -27.82 3.93
N LYS A 203 11.29 -27.66 2.67
CA LYS A 203 11.62 -28.78 1.79
C LYS A 203 12.78 -29.61 2.33
N LYS A 204 13.85 -29.01 2.83
CA LYS A 204 14.99 -29.74 3.43
C LYS A 204 14.56 -30.52 4.67
N GLU A 205 13.65 -29.97 5.47
CA GLU A 205 13.27 -30.60 6.74
C GLU A 205 12.19 -31.69 6.56
N CYS A 206 11.20 -31.51 5.68
CA CYS A 206 10.31 -32.61 5.27
C CYS A 206 11.09 -33.82 4.73
N PHE A 207 12.20 -33.58 4.05
CA PHE A 207 13.07 -34.66 3.57
C PHE A 207 13.84 -35.37 4.69
N ARG A 208 14.11 -34.70 5.82
CA ARG A 208 14.81 -35.27 6.98
C ARG A 208 13.87 -36.07 7.87
N SER A 209 12.61 -35.65 7.97
CA SER A 209 11.61 -36.26 8.85
C SER A 209 10.81 -37.39 8.19
N TYR A 210 10.80 -37.49 6.85
CA TYR A 210 10.13 -38.58 6.15
C TYR A 210 11.00 -39.84 6.10
N ARG A 211 10.61 -40.90 6.82
CA ARG A 211 11.16 -42.24 6.59
C ARG A 211 10.60 -42.78 5.28
N TRP A 212 11.47 -42.91 4.29
CA TRP A 212 11.17 -43.59 3.05
C TRP A 212 10.83 -45.05 3.36
N PRO A 213 9.69 -45.58 2.91
CA PRO A 213 9.47 -47.01 2.88
C PRO A 213 10.51 -47.63 1.94
N ASP A 214 11.14 -48.73 2.37
CA ASP A 214 12.07 -49.52 1.55
C ASP A 214 11.45 -49.98 0.22
#